data_AF-A0A2V2XKW1-F1
#
_entry.id   AF-A0A2V2XKW1-F1
#
_cell.length_a   1.000
_cell.length_b   1.000
_cell.length_c   1.000
_cell.angle_alpha   90.00
_cell.angle_beta   90.00
_cell.angle_gamma   90.00
#
_symmetry.space_group_name_H-M   'P 1'
#
loop_
_entity.id
_entity.type
_entity.pdbx_description
1 polymer ?
#
loop_
_entity_poly.entity_id
_entity_poly.type
_entity_poly.pdbx_seq_one_letter_code
_entity_poly.pdbx_strand_id
1 'polypeptide(L)'
;MRRECADRLAEAEPALQEAVKVLSKIKAAEISELNKYQSPPKGVQYVMEAVAVLLTFGNCPREFYTGPPGGKKTPDWWLCAKSYMKNANQLLDTLVQPPEKGGFDREAMDMPLIEKVKGYYDNEEFLPEKVRTVSVPCMAMCQWVRAMYNWFFVNREIQPLRQRLSEAESELRRVNAALAETRKKLDAVIEAVVALEREFTEAVDTQTQLENDVEETSQRLHRAARLIDGLGGEKVRWMELVEQYKAQEKCITGDMLIAAASIAYFGPLTGPYRRSLLDTWSGILRGFEIKTSEQMDLVATTGDPVQIQEWQLCGLPKDPLSTENAIILTNARTWPLLIDPQGQANAWIRNLHKNDNLQVCKASDEKFMKVVEGAIRIGLPCLLENVGDSLDPALEPVLLRNVFLIGSTPHIRVGDSAFRMTSDLSST
;
A
#
# COMPACT_ATOMS: atom_id res chain seq x y z
N MET A 1 26.67 -46.61 27.33
CA MET A 1 27.98 -45.91 27.37
C MET A 1 28.07 -44.92 28.53
N ARG A 2 27.60 -43.65 28.46
CA ARG A 2 27.74 -42.70 29.59
C ARG A 2 27.18 -43.23 30.93
N ARG A 3 25.92 -43.69 30.88
CA ARG A 3 25.21 -44.25 32.04
C ARG A 3 25.92 -45.50 32.59
N GLU A 4 26.27 -46.42 31.69
CA GLU A 4 26.96 -47.67 31.99
C GLU A 4 28.38 -47.48 32.58
N CYS A 5 29.15 -46.48 32.12
CA CYS A 5 30.44 -46.12 32.73
C CYS A 5 30.27 -45.56 34.15
N ALA A 6 29.23 -44.74 34.37
CA ALA A 6 28.94 -44.16 35.67
C ALA A 6 28.46 -45.23 36.67
N ASP A 7 27.60 -46.14 36.22
CA ASP A 7 27.05 -47.21 37.05
C ASP A 7 28.14 -48.18 37.52
N ARG A 8 29.08 -48.57 36.65
CA ARG A 8 30.21 -49.43 37.03
C ARG A 8 31.22 -48.73 37.95
N LEU A 9 31.48 -47.43 37.74
CA LEU A 9 32.40 -46.67 38.60
C LEU A 9 31.85 -46.56 40.04
N ALA A 10 30.52 -46.46 40.17
CA ALA A 10 29.82 -46.40 41.44
C ALA A 10 29.92 -47.69 42.27
N GLU A 11 30.38 -48.81 41.69
CA GLU A 11 30.54 -50.08 42.39
C GLU A 11 31.78 -50.12 43.29
N ALA A 12 32.89 -49.50 42.86
CA ALA A 12 34.17 -49.54 43.60
C ALA A 12 34.55 -48.22 44.28
N GLU A 13 34.11 -47.08 43.75
CA GLU A 13 34.48 -45.76 44.29
C GLU A 13 33.99 -45.53 45.75
N PRO A 14 32.78 -45.97 46.18
CA PRO A 14 32.32 -45.75 47.55
C PRO A 14 33.17 -46.49 48.60
N ALA A 15 33.59 -47.73 48.30
CA ALA A 15 34.42 -48.54 49.19
C ALA A 15 35.81 -47.91 49.39
N LEU A 16 36.36 -47.31 48.33
CA LEU A 16 37.63 -46.62 48.36
C LEU A 16 37.55 -45.28 49.11
N GLN A 17 36.49 -44.50 48.88
CA GLN A 17 36.25 -43.25 49.60
C GLN A 17 36.07 -43.47 51.10
N GLU A 18 35.34 -44.52 51.50
CA GLU A 18 35.18 -44.86 52.92
C GLU A 18 36.52 -45.30 53.53
N ALA A 19 37.32 -46.11 52.83
CA ALA A 19 38.64 -46.51 53.32
C ALA A 19 39.59 -45.31 53.51
N VAL A 20 39.63 -44.36 52.56
CA VAL A 20 40.41 -43.12 52.68
C VAL A 20 39.92 -42.23 53.83
N LYS A 21 38.60 -42.17 54.05
CA LYS A 21 37.99 -41.43 55.16
C LYS A 21 38.28 -42.04 56.54
N VAL A 22 38.42 -43.37 56.62
CA VAL A 22 38.85 -44.03 57.86
C VAL A 22 40.35 -43.78 58.09
N LEU A 23 41.17 -43.83 57.03
CA LEU A 23 42.60 -43.53 57.10
C LEU A 23 42.92 -42.10 57.55
N SER A 24 42.15 -41.11 57.09
CA SER A 24 42.37 -39.69 57.45
C SER A 24 42.10 -39.36 58.93
N LYS A 25 41.49 -40.28 59.68
CA LYS A 25 41.24 -40.15 61.12
C LYS A 25 42.38 -40.70 61.99
N ILE A 26 43.34 -41.41 61.41
CA ILE A 26 44.46 -42.01 62.12
C ILE A 26 45.50 -40.95 62.44
N LYS A 27 46.09 -41.03 63.63
CA LYS A 27 47.19 -40.14 64.02
C LYS A 27 48.53 -40.82 63.73
N ALA A 28 49.50 -40.05 63.25
CA ALA A 28 50.84 -40.56 62.96
C ALA A 28 51.52 -41.26 64.15
N ALA A 29 51.23 -40.83 65.38
CA ALA A 29 51.71 -41.49 66.60
C ALA A 29 51.27 -42.97 66.70
N GLU A 30 50.06 -43.31 66.25
CA GLU A 30 49.52 -44.67 66.29
C GLU A 30 50.25 -45.60 65.31
N ILE A 31 50.79 -45.08 64.21
CA ILE A 31 51.63 -45.80 63.25
C ILE A 31 53.06 -45.93 63.77
N SER A 32 53.59 -44.89 64.45
CA SER A 32 54.92 -44.95 65.06
C SER A 32 55.02 -46.02 66.16
N GLU A 33 53.93 -46.35 66.85
CA GLU A 33 53.89 -47.47 67.80
C GLU A 33 54.07 -48.84 67.10
N LEU A 34 53.52 -49.00 65.89
CA LEU A 34 53.68 -50.25 65.12
C LEU A 34 55.15 -50.51 64.72
N ASN A 35 55.94 -49.44 64.52
CA ASN A 35 57.35 -49.55 64.17
C ASN A 35 58.22 -50.13 65.31
N LYS A 36 57.74 -50.08 66.56
CA LYS A 36 58.48 -50.57 67.74
C LYS A 36 58.43 -52.10 67.89
N TYR A 37 57.55 -52.80 67.17
CA TYR A 37 57.47 -54.25 67.23
C TYR A 37 58.74 -54.91 66.68
N GLN A 38 59.41 -55.72 67.50
CA GLN A 38 60.48 -56.62 67.03
C GLN A 38 59.90 -57.89 66.38
N SER A 39 58.80 -58.41 66.93
CA SER A 39 58.01 -59.51 66.37
C SER A 39 56.52 -59.14 66.40
N PRO A 40 55.96 -58.58 65.31
CA PRO A 40 54.56 -58.16 65.28
C PRO A 40 53.57 -59.35 65.27
N PRO A 41 52.32 -59.15 65.68
CA PRO A 41 51.23 -60.09 65.38
C PRO A 41 51.06 -60.28 63.87
N LYS A 42 50.71 -61.49 63.42
CA LYS A 42 50.63 -61.82 61.98
C LYS A 42 49.73 -60.89 61.17
N GLY A 43 48.57 -60.51 61.70
CA GLY A 43 47.67 -59.54 61.03
C GLY A 43 48.29 -58.15 60.82
N VAL A 44 49.08 -57.67 61.78
CA VAL A 44 49.81 -56.38 61.66
C VAL A 44 50.92 -56.50 60.62
N GLN A 45 51.65 -57.60 60.64
CA GLN A 45 52.71 -57.89 59.67
C GLN A 45 52.15 -57.90 58.24
N TYR A 46 51.11 -58.70 57.97
CA TYR A 46 50.53 -58.82 56.63
C TYR A 46 49.94 -57.51 56.09
N VAL A 47 49.28 -56.72 56.94
CA VAL A 47 48.77 -55.39 56.55
C VAL A 47 49.87 -54.46 56.12
N MET A 48 50.91 -54.33 56.93
CA MET A 48 52.00 -53.40 56.65
C MET A 48 52.83 -53.85 55.45
N GLU A 49 53.02 -55.17 55.27
CA GLU A 49 53.64 -55.73 54.08
C GLU A 49 52.81 -55.45 52.81
N ALA A 50 51.49 -55.65 52.85
CA ALA A 50 50.63 -55.40 51.68
C ALA A 50 50.57 -53.91 51.31
N VAL A 51 50.60 -53.00 52.30
CA VAL A 51 50.75 -51.56 52.07
C VAL A 51 52.10 -51.24 51.41
N ALA A 52 53.19 -51.83 51.90
CA ALA A 52 54.52 -51.64 51.31
C ALA A 52 54.60 -52.20 49.88
N VAL A 53 53.94 -53.33 49.61
CA VAL A 53 53.81 -53.91 48.26
C VAL A 53 53.09 -52.94 47.33
N LEU A 54 51.98 -52.34 47.75
CA LEU A 54 51.28 -51.32 46.95
C LEU A 54 52.15 -50.08 46.71
N LEU A 55 52.72 -49.49 47.76
CA LEU A 55 53.51 -48.25 47.66
C LEU A 55 54.81 -48.40 46.85
N THR A 56 55.36 -49.60 46.77
CA THR A 56 56.54 -49.91 45.94
C THR A 56 56.19 -50.41 44.54
N PHE A 57 54.90 -50.45 44.18
CA PHE A 57 54.41 -51.11 42.97
C PHE A 57 54.97 -52.54 42.81
N GLY A 58 55.10 -53.25 43.94
CA GLY A 58 55.56 -54.63 44.00
C GLY A 58 57.07 -54.80 43.84
N ASN A 59 57.84 -53.72 43.83
CA ASN A 59 59.29 -53.73 43.68
C ASN A 59 59.97 -53.36 45.01
N CYS A 60 60.20 -54.36 45.87
CA CYS A 60 60.91 -54.15 47.12
C CYS A 60 62.34 -53.61 46.85
N PRO A 61 62.74 -52.50 47.51
CA PRO A 61 64.11 -51.99 47.41
C PRO A 61 65.15 -53.05 47.81
N ARG A 62 66.24 -53.15 47.06
CA ARG A 62 67.30 -54.17 47.25
C ARG A 62 67.96 -54.13 48.63
N GLU A 63 67.90 -52.98 49.29
CA GLU A 63 68.39 -52.76 50.65
C GLU A 63 67.59 -53.53 51.72
N PHE A 64 66.35 -53.94 51.42
CA PHE A 64 65.50 -54.69 52.33
C PHE A 64 65.46 -56.19 52.01
N TYR A 65 66.53 -56.74 51.44
CA TYR A 65 66.64 -58.17 51.15
C TYR A 65 67.43 -58.88 52.25
N THR A 66 66.80 -59.86 52.92
CA THR A 66 67.42 -60.62 54.01
C THR A 66 67.64 -62.09 53.61
N GLY A 67 68.66 -62.72 54.19
CA GLY A 67 69.02 -64.12 53.94
C GLY A 67 70.30 -64.54 54.66
N PRO A 68 70.52 -65.85 54.90
CA PRO A 68 71.72 -66.36 55.58
C PRO A 68 73.00 -66.04 54.77
N PRO A 69 74.16 -65.86 55.42
CA PRO A 69 75.42 -65.55 54.74
C PRO A 69 75.75 -66.62 53.68
N GLY A 70 75.78 -66.25 52.40
CA GLY A 70 76.02 -67.14 51.26
C GLY A 70 74.77 -67.69 50.55
N GLY A 71 73.55 -67.38 51.02
CA GLY A 71 72.29 -67.80 50.40
C GLY A 71 71.66 -66.75 49.45
N LYS A 72 70.65 -67.17 48.68
CA LYS A 72 69.83 -66.27 47.85
C LYS A 72 69.01 -65.36 48.78
N LYS A 73 69.27 -64.05 48.75
CA LYS A 73 68.52 -63.08 49.55
C LYS A 73 67.09 -62.94 48.99
N THR A 74 66.10 -62.98 49.87
CA THR A 74 64.69 -62.79 49.51
C THR A 74 64.20 -61.41 49.99
N PRO A 75 63.19 -60.82 49.34
CA PRO A 75 62.61 -59.56 49.80
C PRO A 75 62.04 -59.71 51.22
N ASP A 76 62.47 -58.86 52.13
CA ASP A 76 61.93 -58.74 53.48
C ASP A 76 60.89 -57.62 53.50
N TRP A 77 59.65 -57.98 53.23
CA TRP A 77 58.54 -57.03 53.13
C TRP A 77 58.25 -56.34 54.47
N TRP A 78 58.54 -56.99 55.59
CA TRP A 78 58.39 -56.38 56.92
C TRP A 78 59.44 -55.30 57.16
N LEU A 79 60.69 -55.54 56.77
CA LEU A 79 61.75 -54.54 56.82
C LEU A 79 61.47 -53.36 55.88
N CYS A 80 60.94 -53.63 54.69
CA CYS A 80 60.46 -52.62 53.76
C CYS A 80 59.32 -51.79 54.36
N ALA A 81 58.32 -52.43 54.95
CA ALA A 81 57.21 -51.74 55.60
C ALA A 81 57.66 -50.87 56.79
N LYS A 82 58.66 -51.33 57.57
CA LYS A 82 59.29 -50.53 58.62
C LYS A 82 59.92 -49.23 58.12
N SER A 83 60.45 -49.21 56.90
CA SER A 83 61.00 -47.98 56.31
C SER A 83 59.94 -46.91 56.14
N TYR A 84 58.73 -47.29 55.71
CA TYR A 84 57.59 -46.38 55.57
C TYR A 84 56.99 -45.98 56.92
N MET A 85 57.02 -46.85 57.93
CA MET A 85 56.55 -46.54 59.29
C MET A 85 57.46 -45.57 60.06
N LYS A 86 58.73 -45.39 59.65
CA LYS A 86 59.63 -44.39 60.24
C LYS A 86 59.10 -42.96 60.03
N ASN A 87 58.50 -42.70 58.87
CA ASN A 87 57.91 -41.41 58.50
C ASN A 87 56.38 -41.51 58.42
N ALA A 88 55.74 -41.75 59.56
CA ALA A 88 54.30 -42.01 59.66
C ALA A 88 53.38 -40.92 59.04
N ASN A 89 53.77 -39.64 59.11
CA ASN A 89 53.02 -38.55 58.46
C ASN A 89 53.02 -38.68 56.93
N GLN A 90 54.20 -38.92 56.35
CA GLN A 90 54.37 -39.08 54.91
C GLN A 90 53.62 -40.31 54.39
N LEU A 91 53.64 -41.42 55.14
CA LEU A 91 52.87 -42.61 54.81
C LEU A 91 51.37 -42.32 54.74
N LEU A 92 50.80 -41.62 55.74
CA LEU A 92 49.39 -41.24 55.72
C LEU A 92 49.05 -40.29 54.57
N ASP A 93 49.90 -39.30 54.31
CA ASP A 93 49.70 -38.38 53.18
C ASP A 93 49.66 -39.13 51.85
N THR A 94 50.58 -40.08 51.63
CA THR A 94 50.59 -40.90 50.40
C THR A 94 49.34 -41.77 50.28
N LEU A 95 48.76 -42.27 51.37
CA LEU A 95 47.56 -43.13 51.33
C LEU A 95 46.24 -42.34 51.20
N VAL A 96 46.21 -41.08 51.67
CA VAL A 96 44.99 -40.27 51.79
C VAL A 96 44.86 -39.21 50.70
N GLN A 97 45.95 -38.58 50.29
CA GLN A 97 45.91 -37.49 49.31
C GLN A 97 45.62 -38.02 47.89
N PRO A 98 45.06 -37.19 47.00
CA PRO A 98 44.96 -37.53 45.58
C PRO A 98 46.34 -37.57 44.91
N PRO A 99 46.51 -38.28 43.77
CA PRO A 99 47.78 -38.39 43.05
C PRO A 99 48.43 -37.02 42.73
N GLU A 100 47.63 -36.02 42.36
CA GLU A 100 48.06 -34.64 42.07
C GLU A 100 48.76 -33.95 43.26
N LYS A 101 48.55 -34.42 44.49
CA LYS A 101 49.12 -33.87 45.73
C LYS A 101 50.13 -34.82 46.40
N GLY A 102 50.70 -35.77 45.64
CA GLY A 102 51.67 -36.75 46.15
C GLY A 102 51.05 -37.99 46.79
N GLY A 103 49.75 -38.22 46.54
CA GLY A 103 49.05 -39.46 46.88
C GLY A 103 49.41 -40.64 45.99
N PHE A 104 48.98 -41.83 46.39
CA PHE A 104 49.19 -43.05 45.64
C PHE A 104 48.47 -43.03 44.28
N ASP A 105 49.23 -43.27 43.21
CA ASP A 105 48.69 -43.38 41.86
C ASP A 105 48.02 -44.74 41.63
N ARG A 106 46.71 -44.77 41.89
CA ARG A 106 45.85 -45.94 41.66
C ARG A 106 45.71 -46.31 40.19
N GLU A 107 45.85 -45.37 39.25
CA GLU A 107 45.73 -45.67 37.80
C GLU A 107 46.97 -46.39 37.26
N ALA A 108 48.12 -46.27 37.92
CA ALA A 108 49.37 -46.93 37.55
C ALA A 108 49.51 -48.38 38.07
N MET A 109 48.51 -48.93 38.76
CA MET A 109 48.54 -50.33 39.20
C MET A 109 48.52 -51.30 38.01
N ASP A 110 49.28 -52.40 38.08
CA ASP A 110 49.34 -53.44 37.05
C ASP A 110 48.94 -54.83 37.60
N MET A 111 48.68 -55.78 36.70
CA MET A 111 48.33 -57.16 37.09
C MET A 111 49.41 -57.83 37.98
N PRO A 112 50.72 -57.75 37.66
CA PRO A 112 51.78 -58.29 38.51
C PRO A 112 51.79 -57.75 39.94
N LEU A 113 51.49 -56.47 40.15
CA LEU A 113 51.32 -55.87 41.47
C LEU A 113 50.13 -56.48 42.22
N ILE A 114 48.98 -56.54 41.56
CA ILE A 114 47.73 -57.02 42.15
C ILE A 114 47.80 -58.51 42.50
N GLU A 115 48.53 -59.32 41.72
CA GLU A 115 48.81 -60.73 42.04
C GLU A 115 49.64 -60.90 43.32
N LYS A 116 50.61 -60.00 43.57
CA LYS A 116 51.36 -59.99 44.83
C LYS A 116 50.48 -59.59 46.01
N VAL A 117 49.60 -58.61 45.83
CA VAL A 117 48.62 -58.18 46.84
C VAL A 117 47.59 -59.29 47.11
N LYS A 118 47.23 -60.09 46.10
CA LYS A 118 46.30 -61.22 46.24
C LYS A 118 46.76 -62.23 47.28
N GLY A 119 48.07 -62.50 47.35
CA GLY A 119 48.65 -63.39 48.36
C GLY A 119 48.40 -62.95 49.81
N TYR A 120 48.17 -61.65 50.03
CA TYR A 120 47.73 -61.09 51.31
C TYR A 120 46.20 -61.02 51.39
N TYR A 121 45.52 -60.63 50.31
CA TYR A 121 44.07 -60.49 50.25
C TYR A 121 43.29 -61.77 50.60
N ASP A 122 43.78 -62.92 50.13
CA ASP A 122 43.18 -64.25 50.33
C ASP A 122 43.46 -64.84 51.72
N ASN A 123 44.34 -64.22 52.51
CA ASN A 123 44.72 -64.70 53.82
C ASN A 123 43.64 -64.38 54.87
N GLU A 124 43.23 -65.38 55.66
CA GLU A 124 42.21 -65.21 56.71
C GLU A 124 42.63 -64.26 57.83
N GLU A 125 43.92 -63.97 57.99
CA GLU A 125 44.45 -62.99 58.94
C GLU A 125 44.41 -61.55 58.40
N PHE A 126 44.08 -61.36 57.11
CA PHE A 126 44.00 -60.08 56.40
C PHE A 126 42.54 -59.62 56.21
N LEU A 127 41.78 -59.67 57.30
CA LEU A 127 40.40 -59.21 57.35
C LEU A 127 40.28 -58.00 58.28
N PRO A 128 39.67 -56.88 57.83
CA PRO A 128 39.53 -55.67 58.65
C PRO A 128 39.00 -55.93 60.07
N GLU A 129 37.99 -56.79 60.22
CA GLU A 129 37.38 -57.12 61.51
C GLU A 129 38.33 -57.87 62.45
N LYS A 130 39.17 -58.79 61.92
CA LYS A 130 40.16 -59.51 62.73
C LYS A 130 41.33 -58.60 63.11
N VAL A 131 41.83 -57.82 62.14
CA VAL A 131 42.95 -56.89 62.37
C VAL A 131 42.56 -55.80 63.37
N ARG A 132 41.28 -55.39 63.41
CA ARG A 132 40.75 -54.41 64.37
C ARG A 132 40.97 -54.82 65.83
N THR A 133 40.90 -56.11 66.13
CA THR A 133 41.11 -56.63 67.51
C THR A 133 42.55 -56.39 68.00
N VAL A 134 43.48 -56.22 67.07
CA VAL A 134 44.92 -56.04 67.34
C VAL A 134 45.35 -54.58 67.17
N SER A 135 44.88 -53.89 66.13
CA SER A 135 45.26 -52.51 65.83
C SER A 135 44.23 -51.80 64.93
N VAL A 136 43.73 -50.65 65.38
CA VAL A 136 42.79 -49.81 64.62
C VAL A 136 43.45 -49.18 63.38
N PRO A 137 44.68 -48.64 63.43
CA PRO A 137 45.39 -48.18 62.22
C PRO A 137 45.59 -49.28 61.16
N CYS A 138 45.92 -50.50 61.59
CA CYS A 138 46.09 -51.62 60.68
C CYS A 138 44.75 -52.04 60.04
N MET A 139 43.63 -51.93 60.75
CA MET A 139 42.31 -52.20 60.16
C MET A 139 42.01 -51.24 59.00
N ALA A 140 42.28 -49.95 59.18
CA ALA A 140 42.03 -48.94 58.16
C ALA A 140 42.94 -49.10 56.93
N MET A 141 44.22 -49.43 57.16
CA MET A 141 45.16 -49.77 56.09
C MET A 141 44.76 -51.06 55.37
N CYS A 142 44.24 -52.06 56.08
CA CYS A 142 43.68 -53.27 55.49
C CYS A 142 42.46 -52.95 54.59
N GLN A 143 41.53 -52.11 55.06
CA GLN A 143 40.38 -51.66 54.26
C GLN A 143 40.82 -50.95 52.98
N TRP A 144 41.84 -50.08 53.07
CA TRP A 144 42.38 -49.36 51.90
C TRP A 144 43.03 -50.29 50.88
N VAL A 145 43.87 -51.23 51.31
CA VAL A 145 44.49 -52.22 50.40
C VAL A 145 43.40 -53.06 49.69
N ARG A 146 42.36 -53.49 50.43
CA ARG A 146 41.25 -54.26 49.86
C ARG A 146 40.39 -53.42 48.89
N ALA A 147 40.17 -52.15 49.20
CA ALA A 147 39.44 -51.24 48.31
C ALA A 147 40.23 -50.94 47.03
N MET A 148 41.55 -50.75 47.11
CA MET A 148 42.44 -50.57 45.95
C MET A 148 42.45 -51.82 45.04
N TYR A 149 42.47 -53.02 45.63
CA TYR A 149 42.36 -54.28 44.89
C TYR A 149 41.06 -54.37 44.08
N ASN A 150 39.91 -54.08 44.70
CA ASN A 150 38.61 -54.12 44.01
C ASN A 150 38.49 -53.01 42.94
N TRP A 151 38.98 -51.81 43.24
CA TRP A 151 38.96 -50.68 42.31
C TRP A 151 39.74 -50.97 41.03
N PHE A 152 40.87 -51.69 41.11
CA PHE A 152 41.66 -52.05 39.93
C PHE A 152 40.87 -52.90 38.92
N PHE A 153 40.14 -53.92 39.37
CA PHE A 153 39.36 -54.78 38.48
C PHE A 153 38.20 -54.02 37.82
N VAL A 154 37.49 -53.19 38.58
CA VAL A 154 36.41 -52.34 38.06
C VAL A 154 36.94 -51.30 37.07
N ASN A 155 38.08 -50.66 37.35
CA ASN A 155 38.70 -49.70 36.43
C ASN A 155 39.13 -50.35 35.10
N ARG A 156 39.66 -51.57 35.16
CA ARG A 156 40.07 -52.33 33.96
C ARG A 156 38.88 -52.63 33.02
N GLU A 157 37.72 -52.94 33.58
CA GLU A 157 36.50 -53.17 32.78
C GLU A 157 35.94 -51.88 32.16
N ILE A 158 36.10 -50.75 32.85
CA ILE A 158 35.56 -49.45 32.41
C ILE A 158 36.45 -48.76 31.36
N GLN A 159 37.76 -49.00 31.37
CA GLN A 159 38.73 -48.45 30.41
C GLN A 159 38.28 -48.53 28.93
N PRO A 160 37.93 -49.70 28.37
CA PRO A 160 37.50 -49.77 26.97
C PRO A 160 36.18 -49.02 26.70
N LEU A 161 35.27 -48.95 27.68
CA LEU A 161 34.05 -48.16 27.54
C LEU A 161 34.33 -46.65 27.56
N ARG A 162 35.26 -46.17 28.39
CA ARG A 162 35.70 -44.77 28.41
C ARG A 162 36.35 -44.35 27.09
N GLN A 163 37.20 -45.21 26.54
CA GLN A 163 37.82 -44.94 25.24
C GLN A 163 36.78 -44.84 24.12
N ARG A 164 35.87 -45.83 24.02
CA ARG A 164 34.77 -45.82 23.04
C ARG A 164 33.83 -44.61 23.22
N LEU A 165 33.56 -44.22 24.46
CA LEU A 165 32.76 -43.04 24.76
C LEU A 165 33.44 -41.76 24.27
N SER A 166 34.74 -41.61 24.54
CA SER A 166 35.54 -40.46 24.10
C SER A 166 35.56 -40.34 22.56
N GLU A 167 35.76 -41.46 21.87
CA GLU A 167 35.74 -41.53 20.41
C GLU A 167 34.36 -41.12 19.84
N ALA A 168 33.27 -41.67 20.39
CA ALA A 168 31.92 -41.34 19.96
C ALA A 168 31.55 -39.86 20.25
N GLU A 169 32.01 -39.30 21.36
CA GLU A 169 31.81 -37.88 21.69
C GLU A 169 32.62 -36.95 20.80
N SER A 170 33.82 -37.37 20.38
CA SER A 170 34.63 -36.63 19.40
C SER A 170 33.94 -36.61 18.05
N GLU A 171 33.44 -37.76 17.59
CA GLU A 171 32.74 -37.86 16.31
C GLU A 171 31.41 -37.08 16.32
N LEU A 172 30.64 -37.17 17.40
CA LEU A 172 29.42 -36.39 17.57
C LEU A 172 29.70 -34.89 17.50
N ARG A 173 30.79 -34.42 18.13
CA ARG A 173 31.21 -33.01 18.05
C ARG A 173 31.55 -32.61 16.62
N ARG A 174 32.30 -33.44 15.89
CA ARG A 174 32.67 -33.21 14.49
C ARG A 174 31.44 -33.10 13.59
N VAL A 175 30.51 -34.04 13.70
CA VAL A 175 29.28 -34.06 12.87
C VAL A 175 28.36 -32.90 13.22
N ASN A 176 28.18 -32.57 14.51
CA ASN A 176 27.36 -31.43 14.90
C ASN A 176 27.96 -30.09 14.45
N ALA A 177 29.29 -29.94 14.48
CA ALA A 177 29.94 -28.75 13.94
C ALA A 177 29.69 -28.60 12.43
N ALA A 178 29.84 -29.70 11.66
CA ALA A 178 29.56 -29.70 10.23
C ALA A 178 28.08 -29.41 9.92
N LEU A 179 27.15 -29.98 10.71
CA LEU A 179 25.71 -29.72 10.59
C LEU A 179 25.35 -28.26 10.89
N ALA A 180 25.98 -27.67 11.92
CA ALA A 180 25.76 -26.27 12.24
C ALA A 180 26.26 -25.35 11.12
N GLU A 181 27.39 -25.67 10.50
CA GLU A 181 27.92 -24.91 9.38
C GLU A 181 27.04 -25.03 8.13
N THR A 182 26.56 -26.23 7.79
CA THR A 182 25.66 -26.42 6.65
C THR A 182 24.30 -25.76 6.86
N ARG A 183 23.74 -25.81 8.08
CA ARG A 183 22.52 -25.07 8.42
C ARG A 183 22.72 -23.56 8.26
N LYS A 184 23.83 -23.01 8.76
CA LYS A 184 24.13 -21.58 8.60
C LYS A 184 24.22 -21.16 7.13
N LYS A 185 24.81 -22.01 6.28
CA LYS A 185 24.86 -21.76 4.82
C LYS A 185 23.46 -21.82 4.20
N LEU A 186 22.63 -22.78 4.61
CA LEU A 186 21.26 -22.90 4.14
C LEU A 186 20.42 -21.67 4.51
N ASP A 187 20.50 -21.23 5.78
CA ASP A 187 19.76 -20.07 6.27
C ASP A 187 20.16 -18.80 5.49
N ALA A 188 21.46 -18.61 5.22
CA ALA A 188 21.94 -17.48 4.43
C ALA A 188 21.43 -17.50 2.97
N VAL A 189 21.31 -18.68 2.36
CA VAL A 189 20.74 -18.82 1.01
C VAL A 189 19.24 -18.54 1.01
N ILE A 190 18.51 -19.02 2.01
CA ILE A 190 17.07 -18.76 2.15
C ILE A 190 16.82 -17.25 2.31
N GLU A 191 17.60 -16.57 3.17
CA GLU A 191 17.51 -15.11 3.34
C GLU A 191 17.79 -14.37 2.03
N ALA A 192 18.81 -14.80 1.27
CA ALA A 192 19.13 -14.20 -0.02
C ALA A 192 18.03 -14.41 -1.06
N VAL A 193 17.40 -15.58 -1.11
CA VAL A 193 16.27 -15.86 -2.01
C VAL A 193 15.07 -14.98 -1.68
N VAL A 194 14.71 -14.87 -0.40
CA VAL A 194 13.59 -14.01 0.03
C VAL A 194 13.85 -12.54 -0.30
N ALA A 195 15.08 -12.06 -0.12
CA ALA A 195 15.45 -10.70 -0.50
C ALA A 195 15.32 -10.47 -2.01
N LEU A 196 15.78 -11.43 -2.82
CA LEU A 196 15.74 -11.35 -4.28
C LEU A 196 14.30 -11.46 -4.81
N GLU A 197 13.46 -12.31 -4.23
CA GLU A 197 12.03 -12.41 -4.56
C GLU A 197 11.32 -11.08 -4.28
N ARG A 198 11.62 -10.43 -3.15
CA ARG A 198 11.08 -9.10 -2.84
C ARG A 198 11.50 -8.06 -3.86
N GLU A 199 12.80 -7.95 -4.15
CA GLU A 199 13.32 -7.00 -5.15
C GLU A 199 12.72 -7.24 -6.53
N PHE A 200 12.54 -8.50 -6.92
CA PHE A 200 11.89 -8.86 -8.17
C PHE A 200 10.43 -8.41 -8.20
N THR A 201 9.65 -8.65 -7.14
CA THR A 201 8.25 -8.20 -7.07
C THR A 201 8.13 -6.68 -7.13
N GLU A 202 8.98 -5.95 -6.39
CA GLU A 202 8.99 -4.48 -6.40
C GLU A 202 9.34 -3.93 -7.80
N ALA A 203 10.31 -4.57 -8.49
CA ALA A 203 10.69 -4.17 -9.84
C ALA A 203 9.57 -4.43 -10.87
N VAL A 204 8.88 -5.58 -10.78
CA VAL A 204 7.76 -5.91 -11.66
C VAL A 204 6.58 -4.97 -11.43
N ASP A 205 6.26 -4.66 -10.18
CA ASP A 205 5.19 -3.71 -9.84
C ASP A 205 5.52 -2.31 -10.39
N THR A 206 6.76 -1.86 -10.23
CA THR A 206 7.23 -0.57 -10.76
C THR A 206 7.17 -0.54 -12.30
N GLN A 207 7.61 -1.61 -12.96
CA GLN A 207 7.52 -1.73 -14.41
C GLN A 207 6.06 -1.62 -14.88
N THR A 208 5.15 -2.37 -14.25
CA THR A 208 3.73 -2.39 -14.61
C THR A 208 3.09 -1.01 -14.41
N GLN A 209 3.46 -0.30 -13.34
CA GLN A 209 2.98 1.05 -13.09
C GLN A 209 3.46 2.03 -14.17
N LEU A 210 4.73 1.97 -14.55
CA LEU A 210 5.29 2.82 -15.60
C LEU A 210 4.66 2.54 -16.97
N GLU A 211 4.41 1.27 -17.30
CA GLU A 211 3.73 0.89 -18.55
C GLU A 211 2.30 1.47 -18.60
N ASN A 212 1.57 1.42 -17.49
CA ASN A 212 0.23 2.02 -17.37
C ASN A 212 0.27 3.55 -17.51
N ASP A 213 1.23 4.22 -16.87
CA ASP A 213 1.39 5.68 -16.94
C ASP A 213 1.71 6.14 -18.37
N VAL A 214 2.53 5.38 -19.10
CA VAL A 214 2.85 5.64 -20.52
C VAL A 214 1.60 5.49 -21.39
N GLU A 215 0.85 4.40 -21.22
CA GLU A 215 -0.38 4.15 -21.97
C GLU A 215 -1.42 5.25 -21.70
N GLU A 216 -1.65 5.61 -20.44
CA GLU A 216 -2.59 6.69 -20.08
C GLU A 216 -2.16 8.04 -20.66
N THR A 217 -0.88 8.39 -20.54
CA THR A 217 -0.35 9.65 -21.07
C THR A 217 -0.43 9.70 -22.59
N SER A 218 -0.15 8.59 -23.27
CA SER A 218 -0.30 8.46 -24.73
C SER A 218 -1.75 8.70 -25.17
N GLN A 219 -2.71 8.07 -24.48
CA GLN A 219 -4.12 8.26 -24.77
C GLN A 219 -4.58 9.71 -24.52
N ARG A 220 -4.12 10.34 -23.43
CA ARG A 220 -4.38 11.76 -23.14
C ARG A 220 -3.82 12.66 -24.24
N LEU A 221 -2.60 12.40 -24.69
CA LEU A 221 -1.94 13.17 -25.75
C LEU A 221 -2.69 13.02 -27.08
N HIS A 222 -3.12 11.80 -27.43
CA HIS A 222 -3.91 11.57 -28.64
C HIS A 222 -5.26 12.32 -28.61
N ARG A 223 -5.96 12.31 -27.47
CA ARG A 223 -7.21 13.08 -27.30
C ARG A 223 -6.96 14.58 -27.41
N ALA A 224 -5.90 15.09 -26.80
CA ALA A 224 -5.53 16.50 -26.87
C ALA A 224 -5.19 16.93 -28.30
N ALA A 225 -4.43 16.11 -29.04
CA ALA A 225 -4.09 16.37 -30.43
C ALA A 225 -5.34 16.47 -31.31
N ARG A 226 -6.30 15.54 -31.16
CA ARG A 226 -7.59 15.60 -31.88
C ARG A 226 -8.39 16.85 -31.53
N LEU A 227 -8.37 17.28 -30.27
CA LEU A 227 -9.05 18.50 -29.84
C LEU A 227 -8.41 19.74 -30.46
N ILE A 228 -7.08 19.82 -30.47
CA ILE A 228 -6.34 20.95 -31.07
C ILE A 228 -6.59 21.01 -32.57
N ASP A 229 -6.57 19.87 -33.26
CA ASP A 229 -6.84 19.80 -34.69
C ASP A 229 -8.28 20.23 -35.02
N GLY A 230 -9.27 19.73 -34.27
CA GLY A 230 -10.68 20.11 -34.42
C GLY A 230 -10.95 21.59 -34.11
N LEU A 231 -10.24 22.18 -33.14
CA LEU A 231 -10.40 23.60 -32.77
C LEU A 231 -9.55 24.54 -33.63
N GLY A 232 -8.54 24.03 -34.35
CA GLY A 232 -7.66 24.83 -35.19
C GLY A 232 -8.41 25.54 -36.31
N GLY A 233 -9.28 24.82 -37.02
CA GLY A 233 -10.16 25.40 -38.05
C GLY A 233 -11.16 26.40 -37.48
N GLU A 234 -11.72 26.10 -36.31
CA GLU A 234 -12.70 26.95 -35.65
C GLU A 234 -12.10 28.28 -35.19
N LYS A 235 -10.84 28.27 -34.71
CA LYS A 235 -10.09 29.50 -34.42
C LYS A 235 -9.97 30.40 -35.65
N VAL A 236 -9.63 29.85 -36.81
CA VAL A 236 -9.51 30.61 -38.07
C VAL A 236 -10.87 31.22 -38.44
N ARG A 237 -11.93 30.41 -38.40
CA ARG A 237 -13.31 30.86 -38.67
C ARG A 237 -13.73 32.00 -37.76
N TRP A 238 -13.44 31.92 -36.45
CA TRP A 238 -13.77 33.00 -35.52
C TRP A 238 -12.95 34.26 -35.77
N MET A 239 -11.67 34.15 -36.14
CA MET A 239 -10.86 35.32 -36.50
C MET A 239 -11.42 36.02 -37.74
N GLU A 240 -11.80 35.25 -38.76
CA GLU A 240 -12.46 35.80 -39.97
C GLU A 240 -13.78 36.48 -39.63
N LEU A 241 -14.61 35.85 -38.79
CA LEU A 241 -15.89 36.40 -38.36
C LEU A 241 -15.73 37.69 -37.56
N VAL A 242 -14.73 37.76 -36.68
CA VAL A 242 -14.40 38.99 -35.93
C VAL A 242 -14.00 40.12 -36.86
N GLU A 243 -13.19 39.86 -37.89
CA GLU A 243 -12.82 40.87 -38.87
C GLU A 243 -14.02 41.33 -39.72
N GLN A 244 -14.91 40.40 -40.11
CA GLN A 244 -16.17 40.73 -40.78
C GLN A 244 -17.06 41.62 -39.90
N TYR A 245 -17.23 41.29 -38.62
CA TYR A 245 -18.03 42.10 -37.69
C TYR A 245 -17.42 43.47 -37.43
N LYS A 246 -16.10 43.61 -37.33
CA LYS A 246 -15.45 44.92 -37.24
C LYS A 246 -15.67 45.78 -38.49
N ALA A 247 -15.79 45.16 -39.66
CA ALA A 247 -16.14 45.88 -40.88
C ALA A 247 -17.62 46.33 -40.84
N GLN A 248 -18.54 45.45 -40.44
CA GLN A 248 -19.97 45.75 -40.31
C GLN A 248 -20.28 46.79 -39.23
N GLU A 249 -19.57 46.76 -38.10
CA GLU A 249 -19.71 47.73 -37.00
C GLU A 249 -19.53 49.17 -37.48
N LYS A 250 -18.66 49.41 -38.47
CA LYS A 250 -18.43 50.75 -39.04
C LYS A 250 -19.59 51.23 -39.90
N CYS A 251 -20.39 50.31 -40.44
CA CYS A 251 -21.51 50.61 -41.35
C CYS A 251 -22.87 50.61 -40.64
N ILE A 252 -22.99 49.97 -39.47
CA ILE A 252 -24.26 49.75 -38.77
C ILE A 252 -25.12 51.01 -38.63
N THR A 253 -24.52 52.17 -38.35
CA THR A 253 -25.24 53.43 -38.20
C THR A 253 -25.93 53.85 -39.51
N GLY A 254 -25.23 53.72 -40.64
CA GLY A 254 -25.79 54.04 -41.95
C GLY A 254 -26.84 53.02 -42.38
N ASP A 255 -26.55 51.74 -42.20
CA ASP A 255 -27.45 50.62 -42.52
C ASP A 255 -28.78 50.75 -41.75
N MET A 256 -28.73 51.04 -40.45
CA MET A 256 -29.91 51.22 -39.61
C MET A 256 -30.72 52.47 -39.97
N LEU A 257 -30.06 53.57 -40.35
CA LEU A 257 -30.75 54.78 -40.78
C LEU A 257 -31.53 54.54 -42.07
N ILE A 258 -30.92 53.85 -43.04
CA ILE A 258 -31.58 53.46 -44.29
C ILE A 258 -32.72 52.48 -44.01
N ALA A 259 -32.52 51.47 -43.16
CA ALA A 259 -33.55 50.51 -42.81
C ALA A 259 -34.75 51.20 -42.13
N ALA A 260 -34.51 52.08 -41.17
CA ALA A 260 -35.56 52.85 -40.52
C ALA A 260 -36.33 53.75 -41.50
N ALA A 261 -35.61 54.42 -42.42
CA ALA A 261 -36.24 55.23 -43.45
C ALA A 261 -37.04 54.38 -44.46
N SER A 262 -36.56 53.17 -44.76
CA SER A 262 -37.29 52.20 -45.60
C SER A 262 -38.59 51.77 -44.93
N ILE A 263 -38.56 51.39 -43.64
CA ILE A 263 -39.76 51.02 -42.88
C ILE A 263 -40.76 52.19 -42.82
N ALA A 264 -40.27 53.42 -42.65
CA ALA A 264 -41.13 54.60 -42.54
C ALA A 264 -41.77 55.04 -43.86
N TYR A 265 -41.04 54.95 -44.99
CA TYR A 265 -41.43 55.62 -46.23
C TYR A 265 -41.64 54.70 -47.43
N PHE A 266 -41.11 53.47 -47.43
CA PHE A 266 -41.16 52.61 -48.62
C PHE A 266 -42.46 51.83 -48.77
N GLY A 267 -43.26 51.69 -47.71
CA GLY A 267 -44.55 50.98 -47.74
C GLY A 267 -45.38 51.22 -49.00
N PRO A 268 -45.72 52.47 -49.38
CA PRO A 268 -46.55 52.77 -50.55
C PRO A 268 -45.80 52.73 -51.90
N LEU A 269 -44.49 52.53 -51.90
CA LEU A 269 -43.63 52.67 -53.08
C LEU A 269 -43.40 51.32 -53.78
N THR A 270 -43.23 51.37 -55.11
CA THR A 270 -42.92 50.18 -55.91
C THR A 270 -41.43 49.83 -55.83
N GLY A 271 -41.09 48.54 -56.02
CA GLY A 271 -39.71 48.05 -55.94
C GLY A 271 -38.66 48.82 -56.76
N PRO A 272 -38.92 49.23 -58.02
CA PRO A 272 -37.99 50.08 -58.77
C PRO A 272 -37.76 51.45 -58.13
N TYR A 273 -38.81 52.07 -57.59
CA TYR A 273 -38.71 53.38 -56.96
C TYR A 273 -37.98 53.31 -55.61
N ARG A 274 -38.22 52.26 -54.82
CA ARG A 274 -37.47 51.97 -53.59
C ARG A 274 -35.96 51.91 -53.84
N ARG A 275 -35.54 51.16 -54.87
CA ARG A 275 -34.12 51.06 -55.27
C ARG A 275 -33.52 52.42 -55.65
N SER A 276 -34.24 53.22 -56.45
CA SER A 276 -33.77 54.56 -56.81
C SER A 276 -33.62 55.49 -55.60
N LEU A 277 -34.51 55.39 -54.60
CA LEU A 277 -34.40 56.14 -53.36
C LEU A 277 -33.24 55.65 -52.49
N LEU A 278 -33.05 54.33 -52.37
CA LEU A 278 -31.91 53.75 -51.65
C LEU A 278 -30.58 54.24 -52.21
N ASP A 279 -30.41 54.25 -53.53
CA ASP A 279 -29.19 54.75 -54.17
C ASP A 279 -28.98 56.24 -53.88
N THR A 280 -30.04 57.04 -53.96
CA THR A 280 -30.00 58.47 -53.69
C THR A 280 -29.63 58.76 -52.24
N TRP A 281 -30.28 58.08 -51.28
CA TRP A 281 -30.04 58.25 -49.85
C TRP A 281 -28.65 57.76 -49.47
N SER A 282 -28.20 56.64 -50.02
CA SER A 282 -26.83 56.14 -49.83
C SER A 282 -25.79 57.15 -50.35
N GLY A 283 -26.06 57.82 -51.47
CA GLY A 283 -25.23 58.92 -51.98
C GLY A 283 -25.18 60.12 -51.02
N ILE A 284 -26.32 60.51 -50.45
CA ILE A 284 -26.39 61.60 -49.46
C ILE A 284 -25.61 61.25 -48.19
N LEU A 285 -25.78 60.04 -47.64
CA LEU A 285 -25.07 59.59 -46.44
C LEU A 285 -23.56 59.55 -46.64
N ARG A 286 -23.10 59.15 -47.82
CA ARG A 286 -21.69 59.21 -48.21
C ARG A 286 -21.16 60.64 -48.18
N GLY A 287 -21.96 61.63 -48.58
CA GLY A 287 -21.62 63.05 -48.49
C GLY A 287 -21.47 63.57 -47.05
N PHE A 288 -22.11 62.92 -46.08
CA PHE A 288 -21.98 63.19 -44.63
C PHE A 288 -20.93 62.31 -43.94
N GLU A 289 -20.11 61.58 -44.71
CA GLU A 289 -19.10 60.64 -44.20
C GLU A 289 -19.68 59.49 -43.35
N ILE A 290 -20.98 59.21 -43.48
CA ILE A 290 -21.63 58.06 -42.85
C ILE A 290 -21.42 56.84 -43.74
N LYS A 291 -20.76 55.82 -43.21
CA LYS A 291 -20.50 54.57 -43.94
C LYS A 291 -21.73 53.68 -43.96
N THR A 292 -21.88 53.01 -45.09
CA THR A 292 -22.98 52.11 -45.44
C THR A 292 -22.36 50.87 -46.09
N SER A 293 -22.84 49.67 -45.78
CA SER A 293 -22.50 48.42 -46.50
C SER A 293 -22.69 48.53 -48.03
N GLU A 294 -21.91 47.77 -48.81
CA GLU A 294 -21.93 47.87 -50.29
C GLU A 294 -23.23 47.38 -50.93
N GLN A 295 -23.89 46.40 -50.32
CA GLN A 295 -25.19 45.88 -50.73
C GLN A 295 -26.19 46.16 -49.62
N MET A 296 -26.79 47.35 -49.68
CA MET A 296 -27.85 47.76 -48.78
C MET A 296 -29.12 46.95 -49.04
N ASP A 297 -29.50 46.13 -48.07
CA ASP A 297 -30.74 45.35 -48.12
C ASP A 297 -31.46 45.44 -46.78
N LEU A 298 -32.74 45.82 -46.83
CA LEU A 298 -33.63 45.86 -45.66
C LEU A 298 -33.73 44.46 -45.03
N VAL A 299 -33.76 43.42 -45.88
CA VAL A 299 -33.81 42.02 -45.46
C VAL A 299 -32.54 41.63 -44.72
N ALA A 300 -31.36 42.01 -45.21
CA ALA A 300 -30.10 41.71 -44.53
C ALA A 300 -29.92 42.47 -43.20
N THR A 301 -30.49 43.68 -43.10
CA THR A 301 -30.29 44.56 -41.95
C THR A 301 -31.27 44.26 -40.80
N THR A 302 -32.53 43.96 -41.14
CA THR A 302 -33.63 43.84 -40.15
C THR A 302 -34.42 42.54 -40.27
N GLY A 303 -34.17 41.74 -41.30
CA GLY A 303 -34.86 40.47 -41.51
C GLY A 303 -34.28 39.36 -40.64
N ASP A 304 -35.16 38.67 -39.90
CA ASP A 304 -34.81 37.40 -39.25
C ASP A 304 -35.06 36.24 -40.23
N PRO A 305 -34.03 35.46 -40.62
CA PRO A 305 -34.19 34.33 -41.52
C PRO A 305 -35.22 33.29 -41.07
N VAL A 306 -35.37 33.08 -39.75
CA VAL A 306 -36.33 32.12 -39.19
C VAL A 306 -37.75 32.63 -39.39
N GLN A 307 -37.98 33.91 -39.06
CA GLN A 307 -39.28 34.56 -39.23
C GLN A 307 -39.69 34.65 -40.71
N ILE A 308 -38.75 34.98 -41.60
CA ILE A 308 -38.99 35.01 -43.04
C ILE A 308 -39.39 33.63 -43.56
N GLN A 309 -38.72 32.57 -43.09
CA GLN A 309 -39.07 31.21 -43.45
C GLN A 309 -40.48 30.84 -42.96
N GLU A 310 -40.85 31.23 -41.74
CA GLU A 310 -42.20 31.05 -41.22
C GLU A 310 -43.25 31.76 -42.07
N TRP A 311 -43.01 33.03 -42.45
CA TRP A 311 -43.91 33.76 -43.34
C TRP A 311 -44.10 33.05 -44.69
N GLN A 312 -43.02 32.51 -45.26
CA GLN A 312 -43.08 31.76 -46.50
C GLN A 312 -43.87 30.45 -46.36
N LEU A 313 -43.76 29.76 -45.22
CA LEU A 313 -44.58 28.58 -44.91
C LEU A 313 -46.07 28.95 -44.77
N CYS A 314 -46.37 30.15 -44.27
CA CYS A 314 -47.72 30.70 -44.20
C CYS A 314 -48.25 31.23 -45.55
N GLY A 315 -47.45 31.16 -46.62
CA GLY A 315 -47.86 31.53 -47.98
C GLY A 315 -47.36 32.88 -48.48
N LEU A 316 -46.44 33.54 -47.77
CA LEU A 316 -45.76 34.72 -48.31
C LEU A 316 -44.91 34.33 -49.54
N PRO A 317 -45.03 35.04 -50.68
CA PRO A 317 -44.16 34.82 -51.83
C PRO A 317 -42.68 35.01 -51.50
N LYS A 318 -41.80 34.25 -52.16
CA LYS A 318 -40.35 34.27 -51.92
C LYS A 318 -39.60 35.39 -52.65
N ASP A 319 -40.32 36.31 -53.29
CA ASP A 319 -39.70 37.44 -53.98
C ASP A 319 -39.23 38.53 -52.99
N PRO A 320 -38.21 39.33 -53.35
CA PRO A 320 -37.67 40.35 -52.46
C PRO A 320 -38.70 41.40 -52.03
N LEU A 321 -39.59 41.82 -52.94
CA LEU A 321 -40.58 42.86 -52.64
C LEU A 321 -41.60 42.38 -51.60
N SER A 322 -42.07 41.14 -51.72
CA SER A 322 -42.96 40.52 -50.73
C SER A 322 -42.29 40.38 -49.36
N THR A 323 -41.01 40.00 -49.34
CA THR A 323 -40.24 39.90 -48.09
C THR A 323 -40.02 41.27 -47.45
N GLU A 324 -39.64 42.29 -48.22
CA GLU A 324 -39.55 43.69 -47.75
C GLU A 324 -40.89 44.18 -47.19
N ASN A 325 -42.00 43.91 -47.89
CA ASN A 325 -43.33 44.33 -47.44
C ASN A 325 -43.72 43.66 -46.11
N ALA A 326 -43.40 42.39 -45.92
CA ALA A 326 -43.61 41.70 -44.66
C ALA A 326 -42.78 42.31 -43.52
N ILE A 327 -41.49 42.61 -43.77
CA ILE A 327 -40.63 43.29 -42.79
C ILE A 327 -41.18 44.67 -42.42
N ILE A 328 -41.61 45.45 -43.41
CA ILE A 328 -42.22 46.77 -43.18
C ILE A 328 -43.51 46.59 -42.36
N LEU A 329 -44.36 45.62 -42.70
CA LEU A 329 -45.62 45.36 -42.01
C LEU A 329 -45.39 45.07 -40.52
N THR A 330 -44.48 44.15 -40.21
CA THR A 330 -44.20 43.72 -38.83
C THR A 330 -43.54 44.80 -37.99
N ASN A 331 -42.73 45.68 -38.60
CA ASN A 331 -42.01 46.74 -37.89
C ASN A 331 -42.71 48.11 -37.96
N ALA A 332 -43.86 48.22 -38.61
CA ALA A 332 -44.59 49.47 -38.73
C ALA A 332 -45.17 49.94 -37.38
N ARG A 333 -45.04 51.24 -37.11
CA ARG A 333 -45.64 51.84 -35.90
C ARG A 333 -47.14 52.08 -36.02
N THR A 334 -47.67 52.16 -37.23
CA THR A 334 -49.08 52.34 -37.54
C THR A 334 -49.66 51.07 -38.13
N TRP A 335 -50.98 50.87 -38.07
CA TRP A 335 -51.65 49.76 -38.73
C TRP A 335 -51.54 49.90 -40.25
N PRO A 336 -50.81 49.01 -40.95
CA PRO A 336 -50.55 49.20 -42.37
C PRO A 336 -51.77 48.84 -43.23
N LEU A 337 -52.03 49.64 -44.26
CA LEU A 337 -53.02 49.34 -45.29
C LEU A 337 -52.39 48.47 -46.38
N LEU A 338 -52.97 47.30 -46.62
CA LEU A 338 -52.53 46.37 -47.67
C LEU A 338 -53.36 46.56 -48.95
N ILE A 339 -52.71 47.00 -50.02
CA ILE A 339 -53.31 47.07 -51.36
C ILE A 339 -53.06 45.72 -52.04
N ASP A 340 -54.03 44.82 -51.95
CA ASP A 340 -53.88 43.41 -52.36
C ASP A 340 -54.97 42.98 -53.36
N PRO A 341 -54.81 43.29 -54.66
CA PRO A 341 -55.80 42.90 -55.67
C PRO A 341 -55.87 41.39 -55.92
N GLN A 342 -54.86 40.63 -55.49
CA GLN A 342 -54.76 39.17 -55.71
C GLN A 342 -55.15 38.34 -54.47
N GLY A 343 -55.43 38.99 -53.33
CA GLY A 343 -55.78 38.32 -52.07
C GLY A 343 -54.64 37.53 -51.41
N GLN A 344 -53.38 37.73 -51.85
CA GLN A 344 -52.24 36.98 -51.35
C GLN A 344 -51.84 37.38 -49.93
N ALA A 345 -51.79 38.69 -49.65
CA ALA A 345 -51.50 39.19 -48.32
C ALA A 345 -52.62 38.83 -47.34
N ASN A 346 -53.87 38.88 -47.80
CA ASN A 346 -55.02 38.45 -47.02
C ASN A 346 -54.93 36.97 -46.59
N ALA A 347 -54.66 36.08 -47.56
CA ALA A 347 -54.47 34.66 -47.29
C ALA A 347 -53.29 34.40 -46.35
N TRP A 348 -52.18 35.12 -46.54
CA TRP A 348 -51.00 35.02 -45.68
C TRP A 348 -51.29 35.41 -44.23
N ILE A 349 -51.94 36.55 -43.96
CA ILE A 349 -52.28 36.99 -42.60
C ILE A 349 -53.22 36.01 -41.90
N ARG A 350 -54.21 35.47 -42.64
CA ARG A 350 -55.11 34.44 -42.10
C ARG A 350 -54.38 33.16 -41.71
N ASN A 351 -53.39 32.76 -42.50
CA ASN A 351 -52.57 31.59 -42.21
C ASN A 351 -51.60 31.85 -41.05
N LEU A 352 -51.05 33.07 -40.96
CA LEU A 352 -50.16 33.48 -39.87
C LEU A 352 -50.88 33.42 -38.52
N HIS A 353 -52.09 34.00 -38.44
CA HIS A 353 -52.91 34.03 -37.22
C HIS A 353 -53.93 32.88 -37.13
N LYS A 354 -53.65 31.74 -37.79
CA LYS A 354 -54.60 30.61 -37.87
C LYS A 354 -54.99 30.05 -36.50
N ASN A 355 -54.08 30.12 -35.53
CA ASN A 355 -54.29 29.61 -34.17
C ASN A 355 -54.64 30.72 -33.16
N ASP A 356 -54.70 31.98 -33.58
CA ASP A 356 -54.81 33.14 -32.68
C ASP A 356 -56.24 33.70 -32.60
N ASN A 357 -57.23 32.97 -33.14
CA ASN A 357 -58.62 33.41 -33.25
C ASN A 357 -58.78 34.77 -33.93
N LEU A 358 -58.17 34.92 -35.12
CA LEU A 358 -58.27 36.13 -35.95
C LEU A 358 -59.72 36.55 -36.21
N GLN A 359 -60.07 37.76 -35.79
CA GLN A 359 -61.38 38.37 -36.02
C GLN A 359 -61.42 39.06 -37.39
N VAL A 360 -62.12 38.47 -38.34
CA VAL A 360 -62.25 39.03 -39.69
C VAL A 360 -63.61 39.72 -39.86
N CYS A 361 -63.60 40.97 -40.32
CA CYS A 361 -64.82 41.73 -40.64
C CYS A 361 -64.63 42.57 -41.90
N LYS A 362 -65.72 42.96 -42.56
CA LYS A 362 -65.67 43.89 -43.70
C LYS A 362 -66.10 45.27 -43.26
N ALA A 363 -65.47 46.31 -43.81
CA ALA A 363 -65.86 47.70 -43.52
C ALA A 363 -67.32 48.02 -43.91
N SER A 364 -67.93 47.25 -44.81
CA SER A 364 -69.33 47.36 -45.21
C SER A 364 -70.33 46.78 -44.20
N ASP A 365 -69.88 45.98 -43.23
CA ASP A 365 -70.78 45.24 -42.34
C ASP A 365 -71.33 46.16 -41.24
N GLU A 366 -72.65 46.28 -41.06
CA GLU A 366 -73.26 47.15 -40.02
C GLU A 366 -72.73 46.90 -38.59
N LYS A 367 -72.17 45.71 -38.34
CA LYS A 367 -71.65 45.30 -37.03
C LYS A 367 -70.13 45.33 -36.93
N PHE A 368 -69.38 45.79 -37.93
CA PHE A 368 -67.91 45.71 -37.92
C PHE A 368 -67.32 46.45 -36.72
N MET A 369 -67.87 47.61 -36.34
CA MET A 369 -67.43 48.37 -35.16
C MET A 369 -67.51 47.54 -33.87
N LYS A 370 -68.58 46.77 -33.69
CA LYS A 370 -68.74 45.89 -32.52
C LYS A 370 -67.71 44.75 -32.50
N VAL A 371 -67.32 44.25 -33.67
CA VAL A 371 -66.28 43.22 -33.79
C VAL A 371 -64.92 43.80 -33.40
N VAL A 372 -64.58 45.00 -33.89
CA VAL A 372 -63.33 45.71 -33.55
C VAL A 372 -63.27 46.03 -32.06
N GLU A 373 -64.35 46.57 -31.48
CA GLU A 373 -64.44 46.83 -30.02
C GLU A 373 -64.26 45.56 -29.18
N GLY A 374 -64.86 44.45 -29.61
CA GLY A 374 -64.72 43.15 -28.96
C GLY A 374 -63.28 42.62 -29.04
N ALA A 375 -62.65 42.74 -30.20
CA ALA A 375 -61.27 42.34 -30.42
C ALA A 375 -60.29 43.14 -29.54
N ILE A 376 -60.47 44.48 -29.47
CA ILE A 376 -59.65 45.37 -28.62
C ILE A 376 -59.80 45.02 -27.14
N ARG A 377 -61.03 44.76 -26.69
CA ARG A 377 -61.32 44.45 -25.28
C ARG A 377 -60.67 43.15 -24.82
N ILE A 378 -60.61 42.15 -25.69
CA ILE A 378 -60.14 40.80 -25.37
C ILE A 378 -58.65 40.62 -25.71
N GLY A 379 -58.11 41.40 -26.65
CA GLY A 379 -56.74 41.24 -27.13
C GLY A 379 -56.61 40.30 -28.33
N LEU A 380 -57.63 40.21 -29.18
CA LEU A 380 -57.60 39.34 -30.35
C LEU A 380 -57.13 40.10 -31.61
N PRO A 381 -56.33 39.47 -32.49
CA PRO A 381 -55.96 40.09 -33.76
C PRO A 381 -57.20 40.30 -34.63
N CYS A 382 -57.25 41.42 -35.34
CA CYS A 382 -58.39 41.78 -36.18
C CYS A 382 -57.94 42.18 -37.59
N LEU A 383 -58.59 41.61 -38.60
CA LEU A 383 -58.37 41.91 -40.02
C LEU A 383 -59.62 42.55 -40.62
N LEU A 384 -59.49 43.80 -41.07
CA LEU A 384 -60.55 44.54 -41.74
C LEU A 384 -60.39 44.41 -43.26
N GLU A 385 -61.36 43.80 -43.91
CA GLU A 385 -61.37 43.54 -45.35
C GLU A 385 -62.21 44.57 -46.12
N ASN A 386 -61.89 44.72 -47.42
CA ASN A 386 -62.63 45.58 -48.35
C ASN A 386 -62.80 47.02 -47.84
N VAL A 387 -61.70 47.60 -47.34
CA VAL A 387 -61.63 49.01 -46.99
C VAL A 387 -61.75 49.84 -48.27
N GLY A 388 -62.81 50.65 -48.37
CA GLY A 388 -63.02 51.58 -49.48
C GLY A 388 -62.35 52.93 -49.23
N ASP A 389 -62.69 53.92 -50.05
CA ASP A 389 -62.11 55.28 -49.98
C ASP A 389 -62.47 56.05 -48.71
N SER A 390 -63.48 55.58 -47.96
CA SER A 390 -63.91 56.18 -46.69
C SER A 390 -64.09 55.13 -45.61
N LEU A 391 -63.65 55.48 -44.40
CA LEU A 391 -63.82 54.71 -43.17
C LEU A 391 -64.59 55.55 -42.14
N ASP A 392 -65.22 54.88 -41.19
CA ASP A 392 -65.89 55.56 -40.07
C ASP A 392 -64.85 56.35 -39.23
N PRO A 393 -65.03 57.68 -39.03
CA PRO A 393 -64.13 58.49 -38.20
C PRO A 393 -63.94 57.96 -36.77
N ALA A 394 -64.89 57.16 -36.26
CA ALA A 394 -64.78 56.51 -34.96
C ALA A 394 -63.56 55.58 -34.81
N LEU A 395 -62.98 55.11 -35.92
CA LEU A 395 -61.74 54.29 -35.94
C LEU A 395 -60.45 55.12 -35.88
N GLU A 396 -60.49 56.43 -36.10
CA GLU A 396 -59.29 57.27 -36.16
C GLU A 396 -58.37 57.11 -34.93
N PRO A 397 -58.87 57.10 -33.67
CA PRO A 397 -58.00 56.92 -32.53
C PRO A 397 -57.37 55.52 -32.46
N VAL A 398 -58.02 54.50 -33.03
CA VAL A 398 -57.48 53.13 -33.14
C VAL A 398 -56.38 53.08 -34.19
N LEU A 399 -56.63 53.65 -35.37
CA LEU A 399 -55.70 53.64 -36.50
C LEU A 399 -54.41 54.42 -36.19
N LEU A 400 -54.53 55.53 -35.46
CA LEU A 400 -53.39 56.34 -34.99
C LEU A 400 -52.70 55.77 -33.74
N ARG A 401 -53.22 54.68 -33.16
CA ARG A 401 -52.76 54.13 -31.87
C ARG A 401 -52.72 55.20 -30.76
N ASN A 402 -53.75 56.03 -30.69
CA ASN A 402 -53.90 57.09 -29.68
C ASN A 402 -54.29 56.48 -28.32
N VAL A 403 -53.31 55.84 -27.68
CA VAL A 403 -53.46 55.23 -26.36
C VAL A 403 -53.29 56.31 -25.29
N PHE A 404 -54.21 56.33 -24.33
CA PHE A 404 -54.15 57.20 -23.16
C PHE A 404 -54.31 56.39 -21.87
N LEU A 405 -53.82 56.94 -20.76
CA LEU A 405 -53.88 56.28 -19.47
C LEU A 405 -55.12 56.73 -18.70
N ILE A 406 -55.92 55.76 -18.25
CA ILE A 406 -56.92 55.97 -17.20
C ILE A 406 -56.33 55.31 -15.95
N GLY A 407 -55.93 56.11 -14.96
CA GLY A 407 -55.09 55.63 -13.86
C GLY A 407 -53.73 55.13 -14.36
N SER A 408 -53.36 53.89 -14.04
CA SER A 408 -52.13 53.22 -14.52
C SER A 408 -52.36 52.27 -15.70
N THR A 409 -53.57 52.23 -16.25
CA THR A 409 -53.96 51.26 -17.29
C THR A 409 -54.14 51.91 -18.66
N PRO A 410 -53.54 51.36 -19.74
CA PRO A 410 -53.68 51.87 -21.10
C PRO A 410 -55.08 51.61 -21.65
N HIS A 411 -55.64 52.63 -22.29
CA HIS A 411 -56.95 52.61 -22.92
C HIS A 411 -56.89 53.27 -24.30
N ILE A 412 -57.80 52.86 -25.18
CA ILE A 412 -58.00 53.46 -26.51
C ILE A 412 -59.47 53.80 -26.69
N ARG A 413 -59.74 54.90 -27.40
CA ARG A 413 -61.12 55.36 -27.66
C ARG A 413 -61.60 54.82 -28.99
N VAL A 414 -62.82 54.28 -29.02
CA VAL A 414 -63.53 53.90 -30.25
C VAL A 414 -64.90 54.56 -30.20
N GLY A 415 -65.17 55.50 -31.12
CA GLY A 415 -66.33 56.39 -31.02
C GLY A 415 -66.36 57.15 -29.69
N ASP A 416 -67.46 57.03 -28.94
CA ASP A 416 -67.64 57.67 -27.62
C ASP A 416 -67.15 56.81 -26.44
N SER A 417 -66.73 55.56 -26.69
CA SER A 417 -66.39 54.59 -25.63
C SER A 417 -64.87 54.40 -25.49
N ALA A 418 -64.41 54.18 -24.26
CA ALA A 418 -63.01 53.88 -23.95
C ALA A 418 -62.86 52.40 -23.55
N PHE A 419 -61.90 51.71 -24.17
CA PHE A 419 -61.65 50.29 -23.96
C PHE A 419 -60.24 50.08 -23.40
N ARG A 420 -60.12 49.21 -22.39
CA ARG A 420 -58.82 48.82 -21.83
C ARG A 420 -58.05 48.00 -22.85
N MET A 421 -56.79 48.35 -23.07
CA MET A 421 -55.87 47.59 -23.92
C MET A 421 -55.16 46.52 -23.08
N THR A 422 -55.16 45.27 -23.54
CA THR A 422 -54.31 44.21 -23.00
C THR A 422 -52.91 44.28 -23.64
N SER A 423 -51.88 43.75 -22.98
CA SER A 423 -50.47 43.86 -23.40
C SER A 423 -50.19 43.36 -24.81
N ASP A 424 -50.98 42.41 -25.31
CA ASP A 424 -50.65 41.64 -26.51
C ASP A 424 -50.99 42.38 -27.83
N LEU A 425 -51.90 43.37 -27.77
CA LEU A 425 -52.23 44.28 -28.88
C LEU A 425 -51.12 45.31 -29.16
N SER A 426 -50.12 45.43 -28.29
CA SER A 426 -48.98 46.35 -28.49
C SER A 426 -47.87 45.76 -29.38
N SER A 427 -47.91 44.43 -29.59
CA SER A 427 -46.86 43.65 -30.26
C SER A 427 -47.32 42.89 -31.51
N THR A 428 -48.58 43.01 -31.90
CA THR A 428 -49.16 42.38 -33.10
C THR A 428 -49.69 43.39 -34.09
#